data_AF-A0A2E0QSB2-F1
#
_entry.id   AF-A0A2E0QSB2-F1
#
_cell.length_a   1.000
_cell.length_b   1.000
_cell.length_c   1.000
_cell.angle_alpha   90.00
_cell.angle_beta   90.00
_cell.angle_gamma   90.00
#
_symmetry.space_group_name_H-M   'P 1'
#
loop_
_entity.id
_entity.type
_entity.pdbx_description
1 polymer ?
#
loop_
_entity_poly.entity_id
_entity_poly.type
_entity_poly.pdbx_seq_one_letter_code
_entity_poly.pdbx_strand_id
1 'polypeptide(L)' 'MTVKEAAIEVLKTAGRALTVEEILSDIKGRNLFLFRTTGPRGVLLATMKRHSENTHSCTPAKAKVFRQVSGDRFELIG' A
#
# COMPACT_ATOMS: atom_id res chain seq x y z
N MET A 1 9.67 10.88 -0.71
CA MET A 1 8.49 10.02 -0.71
C MET A 1 8.84 8.65 -0.14
N THR A 2 7.96 8.06 0.67
CA THR A 2 8.05 6.70 1.22
C THR A 2 7.13 5.74 0.47
N VAL A 3 7.29 4.43 0.68
CA VAL A 3 6.37 3.41 0.12
C VAL A 3 4.92 3.66 0.55
N LYS A 4 4.71 4.08 1.81
CA LYS A 4 3.39 4.44 2.35
C LYS A 4 2.79 5.63 1.60
N GLU A 5 3.56 6.71 1.45
CA GLU A 5 3.10 7.93 0.76
C GLU A 5 2.76 7.65 -0.71
N ALA A 6 3.61 6.87 -1.39
CA ALA A 6 3.37 6.45 -2.76
C ALA A 6 2.07 5.64 -2.90
N ALA A 7 1.83 4.68 -1.99
CA ALA A 7 0.59 3.90 -1.97
C ALA A 7 -0.65 4.76 -1.67
N ILE A 8 -0.53 5.74 -0.76
CA ILE A 8 -1.60 6.71 -0.50
C ILE A 8 -1.92 7.49 -1.76
N GLU A 9 -0.91 8.01 -2.46
CA GLU A 9 -1.14 8.80 -3.67
C GLU A 9 -1.85 7.99 -4.76
N VAL A 10 -1.42 6.74 -4.99
CA VAL A 10 -2.07 5.84 -5.96
C VAL A 10 -3.53 5.57 -5.58
N LEU A 11 -3.79 5.16 -4.33
CA LEU A 11 -5.15 4.86 -3.89
C LEU A 11 -6.05 6.10 -3.88
N LYS A 12 -5.48 7.28 -3.56
CA LYS A 12 -6.20 8.56 -3.61
C LYS A 12 -6.57 8.91 -5.03
N THR A 13 -5.66 8.72 -6.00
CA THR A 13 -5.96 8.93 -7.43
C THR A 13 -7.01 7.95 -7.94
N ALA A 14 -6.92 6.68 -7.55
CA ALA A 14 -7.83 5.64 -8.03
C ALA A 14 -9.25 5.75 -7.46
N GLY A 15 -9.39 6.23 -6.22
CA GLY A 15 -10.69 6.37 -5.56
C GLY A 15 -11.42 5.05 -5.28
N ARG A 16 -10.72 3.92 -5.42
CA ARG A 16 -11.26 2.56 -5.23
C ARG A 16 -10.20 1.66 -4.62
N ALA A 17 -10.63 0.51 -4.09
CA ALA A 17 -9.72 -0.53 -3.65
C ALA A 17 -8.90 -1.09 -4.84
N LEU A 18 -7.60 -1.25 -4.63
CA LEU A 18 -6.65 -1.83 -5.59
C LEU A 18 -5.89 -3.00 -4.97
N THR A 19 -5.52 -3.96 -5.80
CA THR A 19 -4.58 -5.02 -5.43
C THR A 19 -3.17 -4.46 -5.22
N VAL A 20 -2.34 -5.20 -4.48
CA VAL A 20 -0.91 -4.85 -4.30
C VAL A 20 -0.18 -4.73 -5.63
N GLU A 21 -0.52 -5.58 -6.62
CA GLU A 21 0.09 -5.53 -7.96
C GLU A 21 -0.30 -4.26 -8.72
N GLU A 22 -1.59 -3.89 -8.71
CA GLU A 22 -2.06 -2.64 -9.31
C GLU A 22 -1.35 -1.44 -8.67
N ILE A 23 -1.26 -1.40 -7.34
CA ILE A 23 -0.59 -0.32 -6.62
C ILE A 23 0.90 -0.28 -6.98
N LEU A 24 1.57 -1.43 -7.01
CA LEU A 24 2.99 -1.50 -7.33
C LEU A 24 3.27 -1.06 -8.77
N SER A 25 2.43 -1.48 -9.71
CA SER A 25 2.51 -1.10 -11.12
C SER A 25 2.36 0.41 -11.28
N ASP A 26 1.36 1.01 -10.63
CA ASP A 26 1.14 2.46 -10.68
C ASP A 26 2.28 3.25 -10.03
N ILE A 27 2.81 2.79 -8.90
CA ILE A 27 3.97 3.42 -8.25
C ILE A 27 5.17 3.46 -9.21
N LYS A 28 5.42 2.36 -9.92
CA LYS A 28 6.52 2.28 -10.90
C LYS A 28 6.23 3.12 -12.15
N GLY A 29 5.02 3.00 -12.71
CA GLY A 29 4.62 3.69 -13.93
C GLY A 29 4.62 5.21 -13.79
N ARG A 30 4.26 5.71 -12.61
CA ARG A 30 4.28 7.14 -12.27
C ARG A 30 5.61 7.62 -11.65
N ASN A 31 6.61 6.73 -11.54
CA ASN A 31 7.89 6.99 -10.88
C ASN A 31 7.76 7.63 -9.48
N LEU A 32 6.77 7.17 -8.72
CA LEU A 32 6.44 7.68 -7.40
C LEU A 32 7.50 7.27 -6.36
N PHE A 33 7.96 6.03 -6.42
CA PHE A 33 8.96 5.53 -5.50
C PHE A 33 9.86 4.48 -6.15
N LEU A 34 11.17 4.60 -5.95
CA LEU A 34 12.16 3.65 -6.44
C LEU A 34 12.41 2.54 -5.41
N PHE A 35 11.98 1.32 -5.72
CA PHE A 35 12.28 0.15 -4.90
C PHE A 35 13.71 -0.36 -5.19
N ARG A 36 14.58 -0.32 -4.18
CA ARG A 36 15.95 -0.87 -4.24
C ARG A 36 16.00 -2.32 -3.75
N THR A 37 15.10 -3.16 -4.26
CA THR A 37 14.99 -4.58 -3.88
C THR A 37 14.44 -5.40 -5.04
N THR A 38 14.80 -6.68 -5.08
CA THR A 38 14.25 -7.66 -6.04
C THR A 38 12.81 -8.07 -5.69
N GLY A 39 12.37 -7.87 -4.45
CA GLY A 39 11.04 -8.24 -3.95
C GLY A 39 10.14 -7.06 -3.55
N PRO A 40 9.88 -6.07 -4.43
CA PRO A 40 9.19 -4.83 -4.07
C PRO A 40 7.73 -5.06 -3.63
N ARG A 41 7.08 -6.11 -4.16
CA ARG A 41 5.73 -6.53 -3.77
C ARG A 41 5.64 -6.84 -2.27
N GLY A 42 6.61 -7.58 -1.73
CA GLY A 42 6.63 -7.96 -0.32
C GLY A 42 6.79 -6.76 0.60
N VAL A 43 7.65 -5.81 0.22
CA VAL A 43 7.83 -4.54 0.93
C VAL A 43 6.55 -3.72 0.93
N LEU A 44 5.88 -3.59 -0.22
CA LEU A 44 4.61 -2.87 -0.33
C LEU A 44 3.52 -3.54 0.51
N LEU A 45 3.32 -4.86 0.38
CA LEU A 45 2.32 -5.60 1.15
C LEU A 45 2.54 -5.49 2.66
N ALA A 46 3.79 -5.64 3.12
CA ALA A 46 4.12 -5.49 4.54
C ALA A 46 3.81 -4.07 5.04
N THR A 47 4.13 -3.05 4.24
CA THR A 47 3.81 -1.65 4.54
C THR A 47 2.30 -1.44 4.62
N MET A 48 1.55 -1.95 3.65
CA MET A 48 0.09 -1.86 3.60
C MET A 48 -0.54 -2.49 4.84
N LYS A 49 -0.21 -3.75 5.15
CA LYS A 49 -0.71 -4.46 6.35
C LYS A 49 -0.34 -3.74 7.65
N ARG A 50 0.91 -3.30 7.79
CA ARG A 50 1.36 -2.56 8.98
C ARG A 50 0.49 -1.33 9.27
N HIS A 51 0.08 -0.64 8.22
CA HIS A 51 -0.75 0.57 8.26
C HIS A 51 -2.24 0.32 8.02
N SER A 52 -2.69 -0.93 8.03
CA SER A 52 -4.11 -1.27 7.89
C SER A 52 -4.82 -1.48 9.23
N GLU A 53 -6.09 -1.08 9.34
CA GLU A 53 -6.86 -1.20 10.58
C GLU A 53 -7.33 -2.63 10.90
N ASN A 54 -7.54 -3.46 9.87
CA ASN A 54 -8.15 -4.79 9.99
C ASN A 54 -7.21 -5.94 9.61
N THR A 55 -5.90 -5.76 9.80
CA THR A 55 -4.92 -6.79 9.48
C THR A 55 -4.00 -7.08 10.66
N HIS A 56 -3.69 -8.35 10.89
CA HIS A 56 -2.68 -8.75 11.87
C HIS A 56 -1.28 -8.38 11.34
N SER A 57 -0.59 -7.52 12.10
CA SER A 57 0.82 -7.19 11.91
C SER A 57 1.53 -7.35 13.25
N CYS A 58 2.71 -7.96 13.26
CA CYS A 58 3.54 -8.06 14.47
C CYS A 58 4.07 -6.70 14.93
N THR A 59 4.05 -5.69 14.06
CA THR A 59 4.52 -4.32 14.36
C THR A 59 3.52 -3.27 13.85
N PRO A 60 2.28 -3.25 14.36
CA PRO A 60 1.22 -2.39 13.84
C PRO A 60 1.60 -0.91 14.02
N ALA A 61 1.39 -0.11 12.98
CA ALA A 61 1.57 1.32 13.09
C ALA A 61 0.44 1.97 13.90
N LYS A 62 0.74 3.05 14.63
CA LYS A 62 -0.27 3.84 15.36
C LYS A 62 -1.31 4.43 14.41
N ALA A 63 -0.86 5.01 13.29
CA ALA A 63 -1.73 5.57 12.27
C ALA A 63 -2.13 4.49 11.26
N LYS A 64 -3.44 4.21 11.21
CA LYS A 64 -4.07 3.32 10.25
C LYS A 64 -4.70 4.17 9.15
N VAL A 65 -4.22 3.99 7.93
CA VAL A 65 -4.64 4.79 6.76
C VAL A 65 -5.16 3.91 5.63
N PHE A 66 -5.06 2.59 5.79
CA PHE A 66 -5.50 1.61 4.82
C PHE A 66 -6.52 0.66 5.43
N ARG A 67 -7.42 0.13 4.62
CA ARG A 67 -8.25 -1.02 4.97
C ARG A 67 -8.04 -2.12 3.95
N GLN A 68 -7.85 -3.34 4.42
CA GLN A 68 -7.83 -4.51 3.54
C GLN A 68 -9.27 -4.94 3.28
N VAL A 69 -9.74 -4.83 2.03
CA VAL A 69 -11.15 -5.12 1.70
C VAL A 69 -11.37 -6.62 1.50
N SER A 70 -10.47 -7.27 0.76
CA SER A 70 -10.50 -8.71 0.50
C SER A 70 -9.18 -9.16 -0.11
N GLY A 71 -8.70 -10.36 0.22
CA GLY A 71 -7.51 -10.94 -0.39
C GLY A 71 -6.30 -10.01 -0.24
N ASP A 72 -5.75 -9.50 -1.33
CA ASP A 72 -4.66 -8.51 -1.35
C ASP A 72 -5.11 -7.11 -1.84
N ARG A 73 -6.41 -6.81 -1.74
CA ARG A 73 -6.97 -5.49 -2.09
C ARG A 73 -7.03 -4.55 -0.89
N PHE A 74 -6.58 -3.32 -1.11
CA PHE A 74 -6.53 -2.27 -0.12
C PHE A 74 -7.20 -1.00 -0.63
N GLU A 75 -7.85 -0.27 0.28
CA GLU A 75 -8.41 1.05 0.05
C GLU A 75 -7.86 2.05 1.09
N LEU A 76 -8.03 3.34 0.82
CA LEU A 76 -7.77 4.39 1.81
C LEU A 76 -8.94 4.49 2.79
N ILE A 77 -8.59 4.65 4.06
CA ILE A 77 -9.55 5.08 5.08
C ILE A 77 -9.51 6.61 5.09
N GLY A 78 -10.68 7.23 4.91
CA GLY A 78 -10.87 8.68 4.94
C GLY A 78 -10.70 9.26 6.34
#